data_AF-A0A3N2MG33-F1
#
_entry.id   AF-A0A3N2MG33-F1
#
_cell.length_a   1.000
_cell.length_b   1.000
_cell.length_c   1.000
_cell.angle_alpha   90.00
_cell.angle_beta   90.00
_cell.angle_gamma   90.00
#
_symmetry.space_group_name_H-M   'P 1'
#
loop_
_entity.id
_entity.type
_entity.pdbx_description
1 polymer ?
#
loop_
_entity_poly.entity_id
_entity_poly.type
_entity_poly.pdbx_seq_one_letter_code
_entity_poly.pdbx_strand_id
1 'polypeptide(L)'
;MSILDLLFSDKGEAVVVSDSDIPKGKGGINREGYTYGFLRKVVIQPELYDRLTNHIVRAWVDEARQCVRPTGGFIMRKVNGEYCFDDLRVGPRVKLPTVSELRSIIERRYDGAASRRRATKEMIRTITYEILRATVAKESGSSDNIIGNALDCAPHEDISGYMFMVPNWAHNWFEHRGYAARMEQEINK
;
A
#
# COMPACT_ATOMS: atom_id res chain seq x y z
N MET A 1 17.91 -18.49 -5.74
CA MET A 1 16.50 -18.78 -5.42
C MET A 1 16.37 -18.82 -3.91
N SER A 2 15.61 -17.89 -3.36
CA SER A 2 15.38 -17.75 -1.92
C SER A 2 14.25 -18.70 -1.49
N ILE A 3 14.29 -19.19 -0.25
CA ILE A 3 13.19 -19.94 0.38
C ILE A 3 11.86 -19.14 0.37
N LEU A 4 11.93 -17.81 0.29
CA LEU A 4 10.76 -16.95 0.12
C LEU A 4 10.10 -17.09 -1.27
N ASP A 5 10.85 -17.45 -2.32
CA ASP A 5 10.30 -17.66 -3.66
C ASP A 5 9.43 -18.92 -3.73
N LEU A 6 9.67 -19.89 -2.83
CA LEU A 6 8.98 -21.18 -2.77
C LEU A 6 7.68 -21.14 -1.95
N LEU A 7 7.58 -20.24 -0.96
CA LEU A 7 6.39 -20.14 -0.10
C LEU A 7 5.23 -19.36 -0.74
N PHE A 8 5.44 -18.70 -1.88
CA PHE A 8 4.43 -17.93 -2.60
C PHE A 8 4.22 -18.41 -4.04
N SER A 9 4.37 -19.72 -4.27
CA SER A 9 4.02 -20.38 -5.55
C SER A 9 2.52 -20.34 -5.90
N ASP A 10 1.68 -19.63 -5.16
CA ASP A 10 0.41 -19.14 -5.71
C ASP A 10 0.71 -17.95 -6.62
N LYS A 11 1.20 -18.27 -7.82
CA LYS A 11 1.32 -17.30 -8.91
C LYS A 11 -0.10 -16.87 -9.27
N GLY A 12 -0.57 -15.81 -8.60
CA GLY A 12 -1.78 -15.10 -8.98
C GLY A 12 -1.80 -14.81 -10.48
N GLU A 13 -3.00 -14.78 -11.06
CA GLU A 13 -3.16 -14.57 -12.48
C GLU A 13 -2.56 -13.21 -12.87
N ALA A 14 -1.58 -13.24 -13.79
CA ALA A 14 -0.96 -12.03 -14.30
C ALA A 14 -1.97 -11.32 -15.21
N VAL A 15 -2.63 -10.30 -14.67
CA VAL A 15 -3.51 -9.44 -15.45
C VAL A 15 -2.66 -8.37 -16.09
N VAL A 16 -2.28 -8.59 -17.35
CA VAL A 16 -1.66 -7.54 -18.14
C VAL A 16 -2.69 -6.41 -18.30
N VAL A 17 -2.51 -5.33 -17.54
CA VAL A 17 -3.29 -4.10 -17.70
C VAL A 17 -3.04 -3.59 -19.12
N SER A 18 -4.06 -3.71 -19.96
CA SER A 18 -4.02 -3.28 -21.34
C SER A 18 -4.05 -1.76 -21.42
N ASP A 19 -3.64 -1.18 -22.55
CA ASP A 19 -3.72 0.27 -22.75
C ASP A 19 -5.17 0.79 -22.71
N SER A 20 -6.15 -0.08 -23.00
CA SER A 20 -7.58 0.21 -22.86
C SER A 20 -8.07 0.30 -21.41
N ASP A 21 -7.33 -0.28 -20.46
CA ASP A 21 -7.69 -0.24 -19.03
C ASP A 21 -7.22 1.04 -18.35
N ILE A 22 -6.41 1.87 -19.03
CA ILE A 22 -5.88 3.13 -18.51
C ILE A 22 -7.03 4.13 -18.32
N PRO A 23 -7.27 4.64 -17.09
CA PRO A 23 -8.31 5.61 -16.83
C PRO A 23 -8.07 6.87 -17.65
N LYS A 24 -9.15 7.39 -18.23
CA LYS A 24 -9.15 8.73 -18.83
C LYS A 24 -9.05 9.75 -17.70
N GLY A 25 -8.13 10.70 -17.82
CA GLY A 25 -7.94 11.77 -16.84
C GLY A 25 -6.52 11.87 -16.33
N LYS A 26 -6.38 12.58 -15.21
CA LYS A 26 -5.10 12.88 -14.57
C LYS A 26 -5.02 12.19 -13.20
N GLY A 27 -3.87 11.62 -12.89
CA GLY A 27 -3.52 11.11 -11.56
C GLY A 27 -2.47 12.00 -10.87
N GLY A 28 -2.25 11.78 -9.58
CA GLY A 28 -1.35 12.56 -8.73
C GLY A 28 -2.09 13.57 -7.83
N ILE A 29 -1.74 13.61 -6.55
CA ILE A 29 -2.43 14.47 -5.57
C ILE A 29 -1.98 15.93 -5.65
N ASN A 30 -0.81 16.22 -6.24
CA ASN A 30 -0.26 17.57 -6.26
C ASN A 30 -0.63 18.37 -7.52
N ARG A 31 -1.70 17.95 -8.22
CA ARG A 31 -2.25 18.64 -9.40
C ARG A 31 -1.23 18.81 -10.54
N GLU A 32 -0.18 18.00 -10.59
CA GLU A 32 0.83 18.06 -11.67
C GLU A 32 0.21 17.72 -13.04
N GLY A 33 -0.90 16.98 -13.01
CA GLY A 33 -1.71 16.70 -14.18
C GLY A 33 -1.14 15.62 -15.10
N TYR A 34 -0.35 14.71 -14.53
CA TYR A 34 0.14 13.53 -15.21
C TYR A 34 -1.02 12.59 -15.57
N THR A 35 -0.96 11.99 -16.76
CA THR A 35 -1.93 10.97 -17.16
C THR A 35 -1.60 9.65 -16.48
N TYR A 36 -2.61 8.79 -16.27
CA TYR A 36 -2.38 7.43 -15.77
C TYR A 36 -1.45 6.60 -16.70
N GLY A 37 -1.44 6.91 -18.00
CA GLY A 37 -0.52 6.31 -18.97
C GLY A 37 0.94 6.69 -18.78
N PHE A 38 1.21 7.89 -18.24
CA PHE A 38 2.54 8.27 -17.78
C PHE A 38 2.86 7.63 -16.43
N LEU A 39 1.96 7.76 -15.45
CA LEU A 39 2.15 7.30 -14.07
C LEU A 39 2.40 5.79 -13.97
N ARG A 40 1.79 4.96 -14.83
CA ARG A 40 2.10 3.52 -14.87
C ARG A 40 3.55 3.20 -15.26
N LYS A 41 4.29 4.16 -15.80
CA LYS A 41 5.70 4.03 -16.18
C LYS A 41 6.64 4.66 -15.16
N VAL A 42 6.10 5.35 -14.16
CA VAL A 42 6.87 6.00 -13.09
C VAL A 42 6.22 5.69 -11.75
N VAL A 43 6.85 4.83 -10.93
CA VAL A 43 6.33 4.51 -9.59
C VAL A 43 6.15 5.79 -8.78
N ILE A 44 7.20 6.62 -8.76
CA ILE A 44 7.25 7.94 -8.12
C ILE A 44 7.68 8.97 -9.16
N GLN A 45 6.99 10.11 -9.18
CA GLN A 45 7.23 11.20 -10.12
C GLN A 45 8.71 11.67 -10.03
N PRO A 46 9.35 11.98 -11.16
CA PRO A 46 10.76 12.37 -11.18
C PRO A 46 11.09 13.52 -10.24
N GLU A 47 10.24 14.54 -10.18
CA GLU A 47 10.46 15.74 -9.36
C GLU A 47 10.43 15.43 -7.86
N LEU A 48 9.61 14.46 -7.44
CA LEU A 48 9.58 14.00 -6.05
C LEU A 48 10.83 13.20 -5.73
N TYR A 49 11.22 12.29 -6.61
CA TYR A 49 12.45 11.51 -6.45
C TYR A 49 13.70 12.38 -6.35
N ASP A 50 13.81 13.42 -7.19
CA ASP A 50 14.97 14.32 -7.20
C ASP A 50 15.09 15.11 -5.89
N ARG A 51 13.97 15.40 -5.21
CA ARG A 51 13.93 16.09 -3.91
C ARG A 51 14.28 15.20 -2.72
N LEU A 52 14.31 13.87 -2.88
CA LEU A 52 14.63 12.97 -1.77
C LEU A 52 16.08 13.18 -1.32
N THR A 53 16.30 13.47 -0.05
CA THR A 53 17.66 13.54 0.53
C THR A 53 18.00 12.30 1.35
N ASN A 54 17.00 11.56 1.79
CA ASN A 54 17.17 10.35 2.57
C ASN A 54 17.51 9.15 1.66
N HIS A 55 18.71 8.60 1.83
CA HIS A 55 19.22 7.50 1.01
C HIS A 55 18.43 6.20 1.18
N ILE A 56 17.87 5.92 2.37
CA ILE A 56 17.01 4.75 2.59
C ILE A 56 15.72 4.89 1.80
N VAL A 57 15.10 6.08 1.85
CA VAL A 57 13.88 6.37 1.09
C VAL A 57 14.13 6.32 -0.41
N ARG A 58 15.27 6.83 -0.90
CA ARG A 58 15.66 6.69 -2.31
C ARG A 58 15.78 5.21 -2.71
N ALA A 59 16.46 4.40 -1.90
CA ALA A 59 16.62 2.98 -2.17
C ALA A 59 15.27 2.25 -2.28
N TRP A 60 14.29 2.60 -1.45
CA TRP A 60 12.93 2.06 -1.56
C TRP A 60 12.26 2.40 -2.90
N VAL A 61 12.43 3.62 -3.39
CA VAL A 61 11.89 4.02 -4.69
C VAL A 61 12.61 3.30 -5.83
N ASP A 62 13.94 3.15 -5.72
CA ASP A 62 14.74 2.46 -6.72
C ASP A 62 14.40 0.96 -6.80
N GLU A 63 14.15 0.29 -5.66
CA GLU A 63 13.64 -1.08 -5.61
C GLU A 63 12.28 -1.17 -6.32
N ALA A 64 11.34 -0.29 -5.99
CA ALA A 64 10.01 -0.30 -6.61
C ALA A 64 10.07 -0.05 -8.13
N ARG A 65 10.97 0.82 -8.60
CA ARG A 65 11.17 1.10 -10.02
C ARG A 65 11.64 -0.11 -10.82
N GLN A 66 12.30 -1.09 -10.21
CA GLN A 66 12.71 -2.32 -10.89
C GLN A 66 11.52 -3.15 -11.37
N CYS A 67 10.33 -2.96 -10.78
CA CYS A 67 9.11 -3.66 -11.16
C CYS A 67 8.41 -3.04 -12.40
N VAL A 68 8.89 -1.89 -12.89
CA VAL A 68 8.35 -1.21 -14.07
C VAL A 68 9.12 -1.63 -15.32
N ARG A 69 8.42 -2.16 -16.33
CA ARG A 69 9.07 -2.55 -17.59
C ARG A 69 9.30 -1.34 -18.51
N PRO A 70 10.45 -1.25 -19.19
CA PRO A 70 10.78 -0.14 -20.08
C PRO A 70 9.74 0.11 -21.20
N THR A 71 9.17 -0.96 -21.76
CA THR A 71 8.27 -0.88 -22.92
C THR A 71 6.79 -0.95 -22.59
N GLY A 72 6.41 -1.13 -21.31
CA GLY A 72 5.01 -1.43 -20.94
C GLY A 72 4.56 -0.98 -19.56
N GLY A 73 5.40 -0.30 -18.77
CA GLY A 73 5.06 0.09 -17.41
C GLY A 73 4.97 -1.10 -16.45
N PHE A 74 4.33 -0.92 -15.29
CA PHE A 74 4.09 -2.00 -14.33
C PHE A 74 3.10 -3.05 -14.88
N ILE A 75 3.15 -4.28 -14.33
CA ILE A 75 2.07 -5.29 -14.47
C ILE A 75 1.32 -5.35 -13.15
N MET A 76 -0.01 -5.23 -13.20
CA MET A 76 -0.85 -5.55 -12.05
C MET A 76 -1.06 -7.07 -11.99
N ARG A 77 -1.20 -7.63 -10.80
CA ARG A 77 -1.58 -9.05 -10.64
C ARG A 77 -2.88 -9.15 -9.88
N LYS A 78 -3.61 -10.25 -10.08
CA LYS A 78 -4.73 -10.60 -9.20
C LYS A 78 -4.38 -11.85 -8.39
N VAL A 79 -4.62 -11.80 -7.09
CA VAL A 79 -4.52 -12.94 -6.17
C VAL A 79 -5.91 -13.16 -5.60
N ASN A 80 -6.48 -14.35 -5.80
CA ASN A 80 -7.85 -14.69 -5.37
C ASN A 80 -8.91 -13.67 -5.85
N GLY A 81 -8.77 -13.16 -7.07
CA GLY A 81 -9.70 -12.19 -7.68
C GLY A 81 -9.49 -10.73 -7.28
N GLU A 82 -8.59 -10.43 -6.34
CA GLU A 82 -8.27 -9.08 -5.85
C GLU A 82 -6.95 -8.57 -6.44
N TYR A 83 -6.84 -7.27 -6.72
CA TYR A 83 -5.59 -6.69 -7.18
C TYR A 83 -4.50 -6.75 -6.11
N CYS A 84 -3.29 -7.15 -6.52
CA CYS A 84 -2.13 -7.31 -5.65
C CYS A 84 -1.10 -6.22 -5.94
N PHE A 85 -0.83 -5.39 -4.94
CA PHE A 85 0.04 -4.22 -5.06
C PHE A 85 1.49 -4.47 -4.63
N ASP A 86 1.88 -5.71 -4.30
CA ASP A 86 3.20 -6.01 -3.73
C ASP A 86 4.35 -5.59 -4.67
N ASP A 87 4.16 -5.66 -5.99
CA ASP A 87 5.15 -5.18 -6.99
C ASP A 87 5.25 -3.65 -7.08
N LEU A 88 4.23 -2.93 -6.62
CA LEU A 88 4.22 -1.46 -6.55
C LEU A 88 4.58 -0.94 -5.16
N ARG A 89 4.99 -1.84 -4.25
CA ARG A 89 5.36 -1.49 -2.90
C ARG A 89 6.52 -0.50 -2.90
N VAL A 90 6.35 0.56 -2.12
CA VAL A 90 7.45 1.46 -1.75
C VAL A 90 7.71 1.31 -0.27
N GLY A 91 8.95 0.97 0.09
CA GLY A 91 9.38 0.85 1.49
C GLY A 91 8.93 -0.44 2.18
N PRO A 92 8.85 -0.43 3.53
CA PRO A 92 8.72 -1.64 4.31
C PRO A 92 7.39 -2.35 4.12
N ARG A 93 7.45 -3.68 4.19
CA ARG A 93 6.29 -4.56 4.29
C ARG A 93 6.04 -4.89 5.75
N VAL A 94 4.95 -4.35 6.29
CA VAL A 94 4.61 -4.42 7.72
C VAL A 94 3.54 -5.47 7.95
N LYS A 95 3.75 -6.40 8.88
CA LYS A 95 2.72 -7.37 9.27
C LYS A 95 1.67 -6.67 10.14
N LEU A 96 0.39 -6.80 9.77
CA LEU A 96 -0.71 -6.23 10.54
C LEU A 96 -1.11 -7.15 11.71
N PRO A 97 -1.72 -6.59 12.78
CA PRO A 97 -2.24 -7.37 13.88
C PRO A 97 -3.29 -8.38 13.41
N THR A 98 -3.27 -9.57 14.00
CA THR A 98 -4.35 -10.55 13.87
C THR A 98 -5.67 -10.02 14.43
N VAL A 99 -6.79 -10.68 14.13
CA VAL A 99 -8.11 -10.31 14.68
C VAL A 99 -8.07 -10.24 16.21
N SER A 100 -7.44 -11.22 16.88
CA SER A 100 -7.35 -11.24 18.35
C SER A 100 -6.53 -10.07 18.90
N GLU A 101 -5.38 -9.78 18.30
CA GLU A 101 -4.53 -8.65 18.70
C GLU A 101 -5.23 -7.32 18.46
N LEU A 102 -5.87 -7.16 17.30
CA LEU A 102 -6.63 -5.97 16.95
C LEU A 102 -7.82 -5.74 17.89
N ARG A 103 -8.54 -6.82 18.26
CA ARG A 103 -9.57 -6.77 19.32
C ARG A 103 -9.00 -6.25 20.62
N SER A 104 -7.88 -6.79 21.09
CA SER A 104 -7.25 -6.34 22.33
C SER A 104 -6.77 -4.88 22.27
N ILE A 105 -6.25 -4.43 21.13
CA ILE A 105 -5.85 -3.02 20.94
C ILE A 105 -7.09 -2.12 20.99
N ILE A 106 -8.15 -2.46 20.24
CA ILE A 106 -9.38 -1.67 20.19
C ILE A 106 -10.06 -1.62 21.56
N GLU A 107 -10.11 -2.75 22.27
CA GLU A 107 -10.68 -2.84 23.62
C GLU A 107 -10.01 -1.86 24.58
N ARG A 108 -8.67 -1.81 24.57
CA ARG A 108 -7.89 -0.90 25.42
C ARG A 108 -8.00 0.56 25.00
N ARG A 109 -8.12 0.85 23.70
CA ARG A 109 -7.99 2.20 23.15
C ARG A 109 -9.31 2.93 22.98
N TYR A 110 -10.43 2.21 22.89
CA TYR A 110 -11.74 2.76 22.57
C TYR A 110 -12.82 2.29 23.56
N ASP A 111 -12.52 2.32 24.87
CA ASP A 111 -13.47 2.02 25.96
C ASP A 111 -14.31 0.76 25.69
N GLY A 112 -13.64 -0.37 25.47
CA GLY A 112 -14.33 -1.64 25.23
C GLY A 112 -15.15 -1.74 23.94
N ALA A 113 -14.82 -0.95 22.92
CA ALA A 113 -15.56 -0.98 21.65
C ALA A 113 -15.61 -2.37 21.00
N ALA A 114 -14.56 -3.20 21.15
CA ALA A 114 -14.55 -4.54 20.58
C ALA A 114 -15.54 -5.48 21.30
N SER A 115 -15.53 -5.50 22.64
CA SER A 115 -16.47 -6.31 23.44
C SER A 115 -17.93 -5.86 23.26
N ARG A 116 -18.16 -4.57 23.00
CA ARG A 116 -19.48 -3.99 22.72
C ARG A 116 -19.92 -4.10 21.26
N ARG A 117 -19.12 -4.75 20.38
CA ARG A 117 -19.37 -4.87 18.93
C ARG A 117 -19.57 -3.53 18.23
N ARG A 118 -18.73 -2.55 18.59
CA ARG A 118 -18.73 -1.16 18.07
C ARG A 118 -17.40 -0.79 17.42
N ALA A 119 -16.58 -1.77 17.04
CA ALA A 119 -15.37 -1.47 16.27
C ALA A 119 -15.77 -0.88 14.91
N THR A 120 -15.07 0.16 14.46
CA THR A 120 -15.32 0.80 13.16
C THR A 120 -14.11 0.67 12.25
N LYS A 121 -14.32 0.78 10.93
CA LYS A 121 -13.20 0.86 9.96
C LYS A 121 -12.20 1.97 10.30
N GLU A 122 -12.68 3.08 10.85
CA GLU A 122 -11.82 4.23 11.19
C GLU A 122 -10.89 3.94 12.37
N MET A 123 -11.40 3.25 13.40
CA MET A 123 -10.55 2.78 14.51
C MET A 123 -9.46 1.84 14.01
N ILE A 124 -9.81 0.95 13.10
CA ILE A 124 -8.88 -0.02 12.51
C ILE A 124 -7.82 0.69 11.68
N ARG A 125 -8.23 1.57 10.76
CA ARG A 125 -7.30 2.38 9.93
C ARG A 125 -6.38 3.23 10.78
N THR A 126 -6.89 3.86 11.84
CA THR A 126 -6.06 4.63 12.77
C THR A 126 -4.93 3.76 13.33
N ILE A 127 -5.24 2.55 13.80
CA ILE A 127 -4.25 1.61 14.33
C ILE A 127 -3.26 1.17 13.25
N THR A 128 -3.74 0.70 12.10
CA THR A 128 -2.88 0.16 11.04
C THR A 128 -1.95 1.25 10.47
N TYR A 129 -2.46 2.47 10.28
CA TYR A 129 -1.71 3.59 9.72
C TYR A 129 -0.62 4.05 10.68
N GLU A 130 -0.88 4.06 11.99
CA GLU A 130 0.14 4.34 13.00
C GLU A 130 1.26 3.30 12.99
N ILE A 131 0.94 2.01 12.84
CA ILE A 131 1.95 0.94 12.76
C ILE A 131 2.85 1.16 11.54
N LEU A 132 2.26 1.47 10.37
CA LEU A 132 3.04 1.76 9.16
C LEU A 132 3.93 3.00 9.36
N ARG A 133 3.37 4.10 9.86
CA ARG A 133 4.11 5.35 10.11
C ARG A 133 5.27 5.13 11.08
N ALA A 134 5.04 4.42 12.18
CA ALA A 134 6.08 4.08 13.15
C ALA A 134 7.19 3.23 12.52
N THR A 135 6.83 2.28 11.63
CA THR A 135 7.81 1.45 10.93
C THR A 135 8.63 2.26 9.94
N VAL A 136 7.98 3.09 9.13
CA VAL A 136 8.64 4.00 8.19
C VAL A 136 9.59 4.94 8.94
N ALA A 137 9.14 5.54 10.04
CA ALA A 137 9.96 6.43 10.84
C ALA A 137 11.18 5.73 11.43
N LYS A 138 10.99 4.50 11.94
CA LYS A 138 12.07 3.68 12.50
C LYS A 138 13.11 3.31 11.44
N GLU A 139 12.69 2.88 10.27
CA GLU A 139 13.61 2.39 9.23
C GLU A 139 14.30 3.52 8.46
N SER A 140 13.57 4.59 8.15
CA SER A 140 14.15 5.74 7.44
C SER A 140 14.91 6.71 8.37
N GLY A 141 14.67 6.65 9.69
CA GLY A 141 15.15 7.67 10.63
C GLY A 141 14.50 9.04 10.41
N SER A 142 13.34 9.13 9.77
CA SER A 142 12.65 10.38 9.41
C SER A 142 11.15 10.26 9.64
N SER A 143 10.57 11.17 10.43
CA SER A 143 9.34 10.80 11.15
C SER A 143 8.01 11.01 10.45
N ASP A 144 7.69 12.03 9.64
CA ASP A 144 6.23 12.29 9.48
C ASP A 144 5.63 12.65 8.11
N ASN A 145 6.41 12.81 7.05
CA ASN A 145 5.84 13.23 5.75
C ASN A 145 6.34 12.44 4.54
N ILE A 146 6.96 11.28 4.76
CA ILE A 146 7.47 10.43 3.68
C ILE A 146 6.31 9.91 2.81
N ILE A 147 5.27 9.36 3.44
CA ILE A 147 4.19 8.67 2.74
C ILE A 147 3.47 9.60 1.76
N GLY A 148 2.88 10.70 2.25
CA GLY A 148 2.13 11.63 1.42
C GLY A 148 3.02 12.62 0.67
N ASN A 149 3.64 13.56 1.38
CA ASN A 149 4.26 14.73 0.73
C ASN A 149 5.55 14.40 -0.03
N ALA A 150 6.39 13.50 0.48
CA ALA A 150 7.68 13.21 -0.15
C ALA A 150 7.57 12.21 -1.32
N LEU A 151 6.64 11.26 -1.23
CA LEU A 151 6.52 10.17 -2.20
C LEU A 151 5.22 10.16 -3.00
N ASP A 152 4.21 10.94 -2.63
CA ASP A 152 2.85 10.82 -3.21
C ASP A 152 2.33 9.37 -3.14
N CYS A 153 2.49 8.73 -1.98
CA CYS A 153 2.00 7.39 -1.68
C CYS A 153 0.77 7.42 -0.74
N ALA A 154 0.02 6.32 -0.79
CA ALA A 154 -1.01 5.95 0.18
C ALA A 154 -0.57 4.76 1.02
N PRO A 155 -0.96 4.71 2.31
CA PRO A 155 -0.99 3.45 3.05
C PRO A 155 -1.96 2.46 2.38
N HIS A 156 -1.51 1.24 2.12
CA HIS A 156 -2.31 0.19 1.52
C HIS A 156 -2.30 -1.06 2.41
N GLU A 157 -3.50 -1.50 2.76
CA GLU A 157 -3.75 -2.68 3.59
C GLU A 157 -4.10 -3.87 2.69
N ASP A 158 -3.16 -4.78 2.51
CA ASP A 158 -3.31 -5.93 1.64
C ASP A 158 -4.10 -7.06 2.33
N ILE A 159 -4.87 -7.82 1.54
CA ILE A 159 -5.71 -8.90 2.03
C ILE A 159 -4.91 -10.01 2.75
N SER A 160 -3.63 -10.16 2.43
CA SER A 160 -2.69 -11.09 3.09
C SER A 160 -2.34 -10.71 4.53
N GLY A 161 -2.86 -9.59 5.05
CA GLY A 161 -2.58 -9.14 6.42
C GLY A 161 -1.27 -8.39 6.56
N TYR A 162 -0.81 -7.78 5.47
CA TYR A 162 0.33 -6.89 5.44
C TYR A 162 -0.09 -5.48 5.05
N MET A 163 0.72 -4.51 5.40
CA MET A 163 0.55 -3.12 5.05
C MET A 163 1.85 -2.55 4.52
N PHE A 164 1.73 -1.70 3.51
CA PHE A 164 2.87 -1.02 2.91
C PHE A 164 2.41 0.24 2.18
N MET A 165 3.35 1.02 1.65
CA MET A 165 3.03 2.19 0.85
C MET A 165 2.92 1.79 -0.62
N VAL A 166 1.96 2.38 -1.33
CA VAL A 166 1.83 2.26 -2.79
C VAL A 166 1.63 3.66 -3.37
N PRO A 167 2.03 3.94 -4.62
CA PRO A 167 1.77 5.23 -5.23
C PRO A 167 0.28 5.57 -5.23
N ASN A 168 -0.08 6.82 -4.90
CA ASN A 168 -1.47 7.26 -4.81
C ASN A 168 -2.24 7.05 -6.12
N TRP A 169 -1.58 7.23 -7.25
CA TRP A 169 -2.20 6.96 -8.55
C TRP A 169 -2.64 5.49 -8.68
N ALA A 170 -1.86 4.54 -8.16
CA ALA A 170 -2.21 3.13 -8.21
C ALA A 170 -3.38 2.87 -7.25
N HIS A 171 -3.31 3.42 -6.04
CA HIS A 171 -4.35 3.30 -5.02
C HIS A 171 -5.71 3.84 -5.49
N ASN A 172 -5.73 4.87 -6.34
CA ASN A 172 -6.96 5.45 -6.89
C ASN A 172 -7.49 4.70 -8.12
N TRP A 173 -6.64 3.95 -8.83
CA TRP A 173 -7.03 3.21 -10.02
C TRP A 173 -7.57 1.82 -9.67
N PHE A 174 -6.92 1.10 -8.75
CA PHE A 174 -7.24 -0.29 -8.46
C PHE A 174 -8.07 -0.39 -7.17
N GLU A 175 -9.36 -0.68 -7.32
CA GLU A 175 -10.22 -0.98 -6.18
C GLU A 175 -9.93 -2.37 -5.61
N HIS A 176 -9.93 -2.51 -4.28
CA HIS A 176 -9.79 -3.79 -3.60
C HIS A 176 -10.76 -3.90 -2.43
N ARG A 177 -11.10 -5.12 -2.03
CA ARG A 177 -11.83 -5.35 -0.78
C ARG A 177 -11.01 -4.81 0.39
N GLY A 178 -11.53 -3.78 1.05
CA GLY A 178 -10.81 -3.10 2.13
C GLY A 178 -10.57 -4.01 3.33
N TYR A 179 -9.30 -4.22 3.68
CA TYR A 179 -8.88 -4.95 4.89
C TYR A 179 -9.64 -4.49 6.14
N ALA A 180 -9.76 -3.17 6.35
CA ALA A 180 -10.47 -2.59 7.48
C ALA A 180 -11.95 -3.01 7.53
N ALA A 181 -12.60 -3.18 6.38
CA ALA A 181 -13.99 -3.65 6.32
C ALA A 181 -14.11 -5.13 6.72
N ARG A 182 -13.18 -5.98 6.28
CA ARG A 182 -13.12 -7.37 6.73
C ARG A 182 -12.91 -7.45 8.23
N MET A 183 -11.93 -6.71 8.75
CA MET A 183 -11.61 -6.74 10.18
C MET A 183 -12.75 -6.20 11.05
N GLU A 184 -13.43 -5.14 10.61
CA GLU A 184 -14.64 -4.63 11.28
C GLU A 184 -15.70 -5.72 11.41
N GLN A 185 -15.97 -6.46 10.33
CA GLN A 185 -16.92 -7.59 10.37
C GLN A 185 -16.45 -8.67 11.35
N GLU A 186 -15.19 -9.12 11.27
CA GLU A 186 -14.67 -10.18 12.15
C GLU A 186 -14.66 -9.79 13.63
N ILE A 187 -14.34 -8.53 13.96
CA ILE A 187 -14.30 -8.06 15.34
C ILE A 187 -15.69 -8.00 15.95
N ASN A 188 -16.69 -7.60 15.16
CA ASN A 188 -18.06 -7.37 15.61
C ASN A 188 -18.96 -8.61 15.52
N LYS A 189 -18.47 -9.75 15.02
CA LYS A 189 -19.11 -11.06 15.21
C LYS A 189 -19.19 -11.41 16.69
#